data_AF-A0A962HXD0-F1
#
_entry.id   AF-A0A962HXD0-F1
#
_cell.length_a   1.000
_cell.length_b   1.000
_cell.length_c   1.000
_cell.angle_alpha   90.00
_cell.angle_beta   90.00
_cell.angle_gamma   90.00
#
_symmetry.space_group_name_H-M   'P 1'
#
loop_
_entity.id
_entity.type
_entity.pdbx_description
1 polymer ?
#
loop_
_entity_poly.entity_id
_entity_poly.type
_entity_poly.pdbx_seq_one_letter_code
_entity_poly.pdbx_strand_id
1 'polypeptide(L)'
;MTAAPFLAAVWCAVLAAPASTEPLRDCEECPALVSIPAGDFTMGAELAESKRLGLPDYWATREQPTHRVAIQRGFSIGQYEITRAEFAAFATETGYSPEQGCWQFVGTEWLFDASRSWRDPKIDTSDDHPVTCINWHDANAYALWLTRKTGHNYRLPSEAEWEYVARAGTRTAYWFGDSADEICRYVNLGDLTTQDEFGWDKTEIKYAKMDNWKGQPCRDGYPTMAPVQKTVANPFGVHGLLGNANEWVADCWNDDHT
;
A
#
# COMPACT_ATOMS: atom_id res chain seq x y z
N MET A 1 21.96 42.15 -50.77
CA MET A 1 21.91 40.80 -50.15
C MET A 1 22.37 40.96 -48.71
N THR A 2 21.41 41.11 -47.79
CA THR A 2 21.65 41.34 -46.36
C THR A 2 21.61 40.00 -45.62
N ALA A 3 22.73 39.60 -45.03
CA ALA A 3 22.82 38.39 -44.21
C ALA A 3 22.31 38.68 -42.79
N ALA A 4 21.37 37.86 -42.30
CA ALA A 4 20.87 37.91 -40.93
C ALA A 4 21.78 37.09 -39.99
N PRO A 5 22.00 37.50 -38.74
CA PRO A 5 22.79 36.73 -37.79
C PRO A 5 21.92 35.66 -37.11
N PHE A 6 22.44 34.42 -37.06
CA PHE A 6 21.85 33.34 -36.26
C PHE A 6 22.22 33.53 -34.78
N LEU A 7 21.22 33.67 -33.92
CA LEU A 7 21.35 33.57 -32.47
C LEU A 7 21.32 32.09 -32.08
N ALA A 8 22.41 31.58 -31.51
CA ALA A 8 22.46 30.27 -30.90
C ALA A 8 21.78 30.33 -29.52
N ALA A 9 20.66 29.62 -29.36
CA ALA A 9 20.03 29.43 -28.07
C ALA A 9 20.81 28.38 -27.28
N VAL A 10 21.40 28.77 -26.16
CA VAL A 10 22.01 27.84 -25.19
C VAL A 10 20.88 27.24 -24.36
N TRP A 11 20.61 25.95 -24.56
CA TRP A 11 19.74 25.17 -23.70
C TRP A 11 20.52 24.79 -22.43
N CYS A 12 20.19 25.40 -21.30
CA CYS A 12 20.57 24.85 -19.99
C CYS A 12 19.72 23.60 -19.74
N ALA A 13 20.28 22.43 -20.01
CA ALA A 13 19.74 21.18 -19.48
C ALA A 13 19.94 21.20 -17.96
N VAL A 14 18.84 21.34 -17.21
CA VAL A 14 18.85 21.04 -15.78
C VAL A 14 19.04 19.54 -15.65
N LEU A 15 20.27 19.12 -15.35
CA LEU A 15 20.55 17.74 -14.97
C LEU A 15 19.84 17.50 -13.64
N ALA A 16 18.77 16.69 -13.67
CA ALA A 16 18.19 16.16 -12.44
C ALA A 16 19.29 15.39 -11.70
N ALA A 17 19.52 15.74 -10.44
CA ALA A 17 20.43 14.98 -9.59
C ALA A 17 19.94 13.53 -9.53
N PRO A 18 20.83 12.53 -9.58
CA PRO A 18 20.42 11.14 -9.38
C PRO A 18 19.75 11.03 -8.01
N ALA A 19 18.54 10.48 -7.97
CA ALA A 19 17.85 10.18 -6.72
C ALA A 19 18.76 9.31 -5.85
N SER A 20 18.94 9.69 -4.58
CA SER A 20 19.72 8.89 -3.63
C SER A 20 19.11 7.49 -3.53
N THR A 21 19.94 6.45 -3.67
CA THR A 21 19.51 5.05 -3.61
C THR A 21 19.30 4.54 -2.17
N GLU A 22 19.77 5.29 -1.17
CA GLU A 22 19.53 4.98 0.24
C GLU A 22 18.19 5.59 0.70
N PRO A 23 17.34 4.82 1.38
CA PRO A 23 16.09 5.34 1.92
C PRO A 23 16.36 6.43 2.96
N LEU A 24 15.52 7.45 2.96
CA LEU A 24 15.56 8.53 3.94
C LEU A 24 15.14 7.99 5.30
N ARG A 25 15.89 8.32 6.36
CA ARG A 25 15.52 7.93 7.73
C ARG A 25 15.86 9.06 8.70
N ASP A 26 14.85 9.52 9.43
CA ASP A 26 14.95 10.70 10.29
C ASP A 26 15.46 10.40 11.72
N CYS A 27 15.35 9.14 12.16
CA CYS A 27 15.87 8.65 13.45
C CYS A 27 16.06 7.13 13.42
N GLU A 28 16.75 6.55 14.41
CA GLU A 28 17.04 5.10 14.44
C GLU A 28 15.76 4.25 14.43
N GLU A 29 14.73 4.66 15.19
CA GLU A 29 13.44 3.97 15.29
C GLU A 29 12.38 4.48 14.29
N CYS A 30 12.76 5.39 13.39
CA CYS A 30 11.85 5.97 12.40
C CYS A 30 11.77 5.07 11.16
N PRO A 31 10.61 5.02 10.49
CA PRO A 31 10.46 4.25 9.27
C PRO A 31 11.38 4.77 8.18
N ALA A 32 11.89 3.85 7.37
CA ALA A 32 12.55 4.19 6.11
C ALA A 32 11.54 4.83 5.16
N LEU A 33 11.93 5.91 4.49
CA LEU A 33 11.09 6.66 3.56
C LEU A 33 11.69 6.71 2.16
N VAL A 34 10.82 6.82 1.17
CA VAL A 34 11.14 6.97 -0.25
C VAL A 34 10.63 8.32 -0.74
N SER A 35 11.45 9.08 -1.47
CA SER A 35 11.03 10.32 -2.11
C SER A 35 10.24 10.05 -3.39
N ILE A 36 9.02 10.57 -3.43
CA ILE A 36 8.07 10.47 -4.54
C ILE A 36 8.03 11.81 -5.27
N PRO A 37 8.27 11.86 -6.59
CA PRO A 37 8.23 13.10 -7.34
C PRO A 37 6.80 13.64 -7.48
N ALA A 38 6.68 14.94 -7.72
CA ALA A 38 5.43 15.52 -8.20
C ALA A 38 5.10 14.96 -9.59
N GLY A 39 3.81 14.89 -9.92
CA GLY A 39 3.36 14.42 -11.23
C GLY A 39 1.84 14.36 -11.34
N ASP A 40 1.36 13.84 -12.46
CA ASP A 40 -0.05 13.58 -12.69
C ASP A 40 -0.29 12.13 -13.09
N PHE A 41 -1.48 11.63 -12.77
CA PHE A 41 -1.91 10.29 -13.15
C PHE A 41 -3.43 10.22 -13.32
N THR A 42 -3.90 9.11 -13.86
CA THR A 42 -5.32 8.77 -13.89
C THR A 42 -5.61 7.86 -12.70
N MET A 43 -6.43 8.34 -11.78
CA MET A 43 -6.90 7.60 -10.60
C MET A 43 -8.16 6.80 -10.94
N GLY A 44 -8.32 5.63 -10.33
CA GLY A 44 -9.38 4.67 -10.61
C GLY A 44 -9.05 3.74 -11.77
N ALA A 45 -9.92 2.78 -12.04
CA ALA A 45 -9.77 1.81 -13.11
C ALA A 45 -10.90 1.93 -14.13
N GLU A 46 -10.67 1.53 -15.38
CA GLU A 46 -11.77 1.40 -16.35
C GLU A 46 -12.61 0.17 -16.01
N LEU A 47 -13.95 0.27 -16.08
CA LEU A 47 -14.83 -0.86 -15.73
C LEU A 47 -14.52 -2.13 -16.54
N ALA A 48 -14.07 -1.97 -17.79
CA ALA A 48 -13.66 -3.09 -18.65
C ALA A 48 -12.39 -3.80 -18.13
N GLU A 49 -11.47 -3.05 -17.51
CA GLU A 49 -10.27 -3.61 -16.88
C GLU A 49 -10.64 -4.43 -15.64
N SER A 50 -11.41 -3.86 -14.70
CA SER A 50 -11.82 -4.56 -13.49
C SER A 50 -12.59 -5.85 -13.82
N LYS A 51 -13.48 -5.80 -14.84
CA LYS A 51 -14.19 -7.00 -15.33
C LYS A 51 -13.27 -8.04 -15.95
N ARG A 52 -12.26 -7.62 -16.72
CA ARG A 52 -11.26 -8.52 -17.31
C ARG A 52 -10.46 -9.25 -16.22
N LEU A 53 -10.23 -8.60 -15.08
CA LEU A 53 -9.55 -9.17 -13.92
C LEU A 53 -10.49 -10.01 -13.02
N GLY A 54 -11.77 -10.10 -13.37
CA GLY A 54 -12.75 -10.89 -12.62
C GLY A 54 -13.22 -10.26 -11.31
N LEU A 55 -13.08 -8.94 -11.15
CA LEU A 55 -13.64 -8.25 -9.99
C LEU A 55 -15.18 -8.29 -10.04
N PRO A 56 -15.86 -8.64 -8.94
CA PRO A 56 -17.31 -8.53 -8.85
C PRO A 56 -17.79 -7.11 -9.15
N ASP A 57 -18.95 -6.97 -9.80
CA ASP A 57 -19.53 -5.66 -10.19
C ASP A 57 -19.60 -4.70 -9.00
N TYR A 58 -19.89 -5.22 -7.79
CA TYR A 58 -19.91 -4.40 -6.57
C TYR A 58 -18.57 -3.66 -6.35
N TRP A 59 -17.42 -4.29 -6.53
CA TRP A 59 -16.13 -3.62 -6.33
C TRP A 59 -15.72 -2.80 -7.55
N ALA A 60 -15.91 -3.36 -8.75
CA ALA A 60 -15.51 -2.75 -10.00
C ALA A 60 -16.14 -1.35 -10.25
N THR A 61 -17.36 -1.10 -9.74
CA THR A 61 -18.01 0.22 -9.89
C THR A 61 -17.47 1.29 -8.95
N ARG A 62 -16.81 0.91 -7.85
CA ARG A 62 -16.32 1.86 -6.83
C ARG A 62 -15.04 2.57 -7.23
N GLU A 63 -14.35 2.01 -8.22
CA GLU A 63 -13.15 2.59 -8.83
C GLU A 63 -13.49 3.62 -9.93
N GLN A 64 -14.78 3.86 -10.20
CA GLN A 64 -15.28 4.73 -11.26
C GLN A 64 -15.66 6.12 -10.72
N PRO A 65 -15.72 7.15 -11.59
CA PRO A 65 -15.07 7.20 -12.90
C PRO A 65 -13.55 7.33 -12.75
N THR A 66 -12.82 6.95 -13.81
CA THR A 66 -11.43 7.35 -13.92
C THR A 66 -11.34 8.88 -14.04
N HIS A 67 -10.40 9.49 -13.32
CA HIS A 67 -10.23 10.94 -13.34
C HIS A 67 -8.77 11.33 -13.16
N ARG A 68 -8.41 12.53 -13.66
CA ARG A 68 -7.03 13.01 -13.61
C ARG A 68 -6.74 13.67 -12.27
N VAL A 69 -5.68 13.23 -11.61
CA VAL A 69 -5.19 13.81 -10.35
C VAL A 69 -3.77 14.35 -10.55
N ALA A 70 -3.50 15.51 -9.95
CA ALA A 70 -2.19 16.15 -9.95
C ALA A 70 -1.60 16.18 -8.53
N ILE A 71 -0.51 15.45 -8.32
CA ILE A 71 0.35 15.53 -7.15
C ILE A 71 1.25 16.76 -7.32
N GLN A 72 0.82 17.88 -6.76
CA GLN A 72 1.44 19.20 -7.00
C GLN A 72 2.86 19.33 -6.45
N ARG A 73 3.18 18.59 -5.38
CA ARG A 73 4.48 18.63 -4.71
C ARG A 73 4.94 17.21 -4.46
N GLY A 74 6.22 16.96 -4.68
CA GLY A 74 6.83 15.72 -4.24
C GLY A 74 6.71 15.59 -2.72
N PHE A 75 6.66 14.35 -2.25
CA PHE A 75 6.53 13.99 -0.84
C PHE A 75 7.38 12.76 -0.55
N SER A 76 7.48 12.38 0.71
CA SER A 76 8.10 11.11 1.10
C SER A 76 7.03 10.20 1.71
N ILE A 77 7.10 8.91 1.40
CA ILE A 77 6.20 7.87 1.93
C ILE A 77 7.02 6.74 2.54
N GLY A 78 6.44 5.98 3.48
CA GLY A 78 7.05 4.77 4.01
C GLY A 78 7.54 3.85 2.88
N GLN A 79 8.79 3.40 2.96
CA GLN A 79 9.33 2.41 2.04
C GLN A 79 8.57 1.08 2.16
N TYR A 80 8.11 0.80 3.38
CA TYR A 80 7.40 -0.37 3.81
C TYR A 80 6.15 0.05 4.59
N GLU A 81 5.22 -0.88 4.78
CA GLU A 81 4.23 -0.78 5.84
C GLU A 81 4.94 -0.63 7.19
N ILE A 82 4.33 0.12 8.12
CA ILE A 82 4.91 0.31 9.46
C ILE A 82 5.04 -1.05 10.15
N THR A 83 6.24 -1.35 10.61
CA THR A 83 6.54 -2.62 11.25
C THR A 83 6.05 -2.67 12.69
N ARG A 84 5.95 -3.89 13.22
CA ARG A 84 5.63 -4.12 14.64
C ARG A 84 6.68 -3.50 15.56
N ALA A 85 7.97 -3.56 15.22
CA ALA A 85 9.03 -2.90 16.00
C ALA A 85 8.88 -1.37 16.02
N GLU A 86 8.64 -0.75 14.87
CA GLU A 86 8.45 0.71 14.77
C GLU A 86 7.23 1.17 15.57
N PHE A 87 6.10 0.45 15.46
CA PHE A 87 4.92 0.76 16.26
C PHE A 87 5.13 0.49 17.76
N ALA A 88 5.91 -0.55 18.11
CA ALA A 88 6.25 -0.84 19.51
C ALA A 88 7.10 0.27 20.14
N ALA A 89 8.00 0.89 19.38
CA ALA A 89 8.77 2.05 19.85
C ALA A 89 7.85 3.21 20.23
N PHE A 90 6.87 3.54 19.38
CA PHE A 90 5.82 4.50 19.68
C PHE A 90 5.05 4.14 20.95
N ALA A 91 4.49 2.92 21.01
CA ALA A 91 3.68 2.48 22.14
C ALA A 91 4.45 2.51 23.46
N THR A 92 5.74 2.16 23.43
CA THR A 92 6.64 2.16 24.59
C THR A 92 6.98 3.57 25.04
N GLU A 93 7.33 4.46 24.12
CA GLU A 93 7.74 5.83 24.43
C GLU A 93 6.58 6.68 24.97
N THR A 94 5.38 6.51 24.43
CA THR A 94 4.21 7.34 24.80
C THR A 94 3.26 6.69 25.78
N GLY A 95 3.44 5.40 26.08
CA GLY A 95 2.45 4.59 26.83
C GLY A 95 1.12 4.41 26.08
N TYR A 96 1.12 4.56 24.74
CA TYR A 96 -0.10 4.42 23.94
C TYR A 96 -0.59 2.97 23.96
N SER A 97 -1.89 2.80 24.13
CA SER A 97 -2.53 1.49 24.17
C SER A 97 -3.74 1.48 23.24
N PRO A 98 -3.59 0.99 22.01
CA PRO A 98 -4.71 0.72 21.12
C PRO A 98 -5.75 -0.19 21.78
N GLU A 99 -7.01 -0.03 21.39
CA GLU A 99 -8.07 -0.94 21.80
C GLU A 99 -7.82 -2.35 21.26
N GLN A 100 -8.36 -3.35 21.97
CA GLN A 100 -8.36 -4.72 21.49
C GLN A 100 -9.46 -4.91 20.44
N GLY A 101 -9.26 -5.88 19.57
CA GLY A 101 -10.18 -6.20 18.50
C GLY A 101 -9.54 -6.08 17.13
N CYS A 102 -9.85 -7.04 16.27
CA CYS A 102 -9.29 -7.08 14.92
C CYS A 102 -10.27 -7.75 13.97
N TRP A 103 -10.51 -7.12 12.83
CA TRP A 103 -11.20 -7.76 11.72
C TRP A 103 -10.22 -8.66 10.98
N GLN A 104 -10.63 -9.89 10.72
CA GLN A 104 -9.86 -10.86 9.96
C GLN A 104 -10.77 -11.61 9.00
N PHE A 105 -10.23 -11.91 7.83
CA PHE A 105 -10.87 -12.82 6.91
C PHE A 105 -10.48 -14.26 7.28
N VAL A 106 -11.46 -15.07 7.67
CA VAL A 106 -11.21 -16.46 8.12
C VAL A 106 -11.43 -17.50 7.02
N GLY A 107 -11.37 -17.09 5.75
CA GLY A 107 -11.62 -17.97 4.60
C GLY A 107 -13.09 -18.15 4.22
N THR A 108 -14.02 -17.64 5.04
CA THR A 108 -15.47 -17.63 4.75
C THR A 108 -16.07 -16.23 4.80
N GLU A 109 -15.64 -15.42 5.75
CA GLU A 109 -16.22 -14.13 6.05
C GLU A 109 -15.24 -13.28 6.85
N TRP A 110 -15.54 -11.98 6.94
CA TRP A 110 -14.87 -11.07 7.85
C TRP A 110 -15.47 -11.20 9.24
N LEU A 111 -14.65 -11.55 10.23
CA LEU A 111 -15.06 -11.66 11.63
C LEU A 111 -14.25 -10.72 12.49
N PHE A 112 -14.95 -10.05 13.42
CA PHE A 112 -14.31 -9.28 14.47
C PHE A 112 -13.96 -10.21 15.64
N ASP A 113 -12.67 -10.34 15.95
CA ASP A 113 -12.18 -11.06 17.13
C ASP A 113 -11.70 -10.06 18.18
N ALA A 114 -12.55 -9.83 19.20
CA ALA A 114 -12.28 -8.91 20.31
C ALA A 114 -11.09 -9.33 21.19
N SER A 115 -10.62 -10.58 21.07
CA SER A 115 -9.49 -11.08 21.86
C SER A 115 -8.14 -10.93 21.17
N ARG A 116 -8.08 -10.30 19.99
CA ARG A 116 -6.85 -9.94 19.29
C ARG A 116 -6.43 -8.52 19.63
N SER A 117 -5.15 -8.21 19.43
CA SER A 117 -4.63 -6.86 19.54
C SER A 117 -3.40 -6.71 18.67
N TRP A 118 -2.88 -5.49 18.51
CA TRP A 118 -1.60 -5.32 17.82
C TRP A 118 -0.45 -6.09 18.50
N ARG A 119 -0.51 -6.36 19.81
CA ARG A 119 0.52 -7.16 20.52
C ARG A 119 0.38 -8.65 20.23
N ASP A 120 -0.86 -9.14 20.22
CA ASP A 120 -1.22 -10.52 19.93
C ASP A 120 -2.26 -10.58 18.80
N PRO A 121 -1.82 -10.45 17.54
CA PRO A 121 -2.72 -10.55 16.39
C PRO A 121 -3.07 -12.01 16.08
N LYS A 122 -2.45 -13.00 16.74
CA LYS A 122 -2.60 -14.46 16.54
C LYS A 122 -2.37 -14.97 15.11
N ILE A 123 -1.65 -14.22 14.29
CA ILE A 123 -1.17 -14.65 12.97
C ILE A 123 0.35 -14.58 12.95
N ASP A 124 0.91 -13.37 12.89
CA ASP A 124 2.34 -13.11 12.82
C ASP A 124 2.75 -12.16 13.95
N THR A 125 3.76 -12.55 14.73
CA THR A 125 4.19 -11.80 15.92
C THR A 125 5.60 -11.24 15.83
N SER A 126 6.35 -11.57 14.77
CA SER A 126 7.72 -11.12 14.55
C SER A 126 7.80 -9.61 14.29
N ASP A 127 8.85 -8.97 14.78
CA ASP A 127 9.02 -7.51 14.78
C ASP A 127 9.11 -6.87 13.38
N ASP A 128 9.51 -7.64 12.37
CA ASP A 128 9.73 -7.21 10.97
C ASP A 128 8.49 -7.34 10.08
N HIS A 129 7.36 -7.80 10.63
CA HIS A 129 6.08 -7.85 9.94
C HIS A 129 5.32 -6.53 10.10
N PRO A 130 4.38 -6.21 9.19
CA PRO A 130 3.52 -5.05 9.35
C PRO A 130 2.74 -5.11 10.66
N VAL A 131 2.59 -3.96 11.33
CA VAL A 131 1.69 -3.85 12.48
C VAL A 131 0.24 -3.98 11.99
N THR A 132 -0.51 -4.88 12.62
CA THR A 132 -1.93 -5.10 12.34
C THR A 132 -2.77 -4.94 13.60
N CYS A 133 -4.09 -5.09 13.47
CA CYS A 133 -5.02 -4.92 14.58
C CYS A 133 -4.90 -3.54 15.24
N ILE A 134 -4.76 -2.51 14.38
CA ILE A 134 -4.83 -1.10 14.70
C ILE A 134 -5.92 -0.45 13.84
N ASN A 135 -6.59 0.56 14.37
CA ASN A 135 -7.58 1.34 13.63
C ASN A 135 -6.96 2.63 13.05
N TRP A 136 -7.77 3.38 12.29
CA TRP A 136 -7.35 4.62 11.66
C TRP A 136 -6.84 5.68 12.66
N HIS A 137 -7.42 5.75 13.86
CA HIS A 137 -6.99 6.69 14.91
C HIS A 137 -5.63 6.31 15.49
N ASP A 138 -5.35 5.02 15.66
CA ASP A 138 -4.04 4.52 16.11
C ASP A 138 -2.94 4.88 15.09
N ALA A 139 -3.22 4.70 13.80
CA ALA A 139 -2.30 5.04 12.72
C ALA A 139 -2.00 6.55 12.67
N ASN A 140 -3.02 7.40 12.87
CA ASN A 140 -2.82 8.85 12.99
C ASN A 140 -2.05 9.24 14.26
N ALA A 141 -2.30 8.56 15.39
CA ALA A 141 -1.57 8.82 16.63
C ALA A 141 -0.07 8.52 16.47
N TYR A 142 0.26 7.43 15.77
CA TYR A 142 1.63 7.07 15.39
C TYR A 142 2.27 8.14 14.49
N ALA A 143 1.59 8.55 13.40
CA ALA A 143 2.11 9.60 12.51
C ALA A 143 2.33 10.95 13.23
N LEU A 144 1.42 11.30 14.16
CA LEU A 144 1.57 12.50 14.96
C LEU A 144 2.73 12.38 15.98
N TRP A 145 3.01 11.19 16.50
CA TRP A 145 4.20 10.94 17.32
C TRP A 145 5.48 11.12 16.50
N LEU A 146 5.56 10.56 15.29
CA LEU A 146 6.70 10.80 14.39
C LEU A 146 6.89 12.29 14.10
N THR A 147 5.79 13.03 13.90
CA THR A 147 5.85 14.49 13.70
C THR A 147 6.50 15.21 14.87
N ARG A 148 6.10 14.87 16.11
CA ARG A 148 6.69 15.45 17.32
C ARG A 148 8.14 15.03 17.53
N LYS A 149 8.49 13.78 17.22
CA LYS A 149 9.83 13.22 17.44
C LYS A 149 10.87 13.78 16.48
N THR A 150 10.49 13.98 15.22
CA THR A 150 11.41 14.36 14.12
C THR A 150 11.37 15.85 13.79
N GLY A 151 10.26 16.54 14.08
CA GLY A 151 10.01 17.91 13.60
C GLY A 151 9.58 17.99 12.12
N HIS A 152 9.50 16.86 11.41
CA HIS A 152 8.93 16.77 10.07
C HIS A 152 7.42 16.52 10.14
N ASN A 153 6.68 16.82 9.07
CA ASN A 153 5.23 16.64 9.05
C ASN A 153 4.84 15.24 8.54
N TYR A 154 4.73 14.28 9.45
CA TYR A 154 4.25 12.93 9.19
C TYR A 154 2.73 12.85 9.25
N ARG A 155 2.15 12.12 8.30
CA ARG A 155 0.69 11.87 8.18
C ARG A 155 0.44 10.60 7.38
N LEU A 156 -0.80 10.12 7.40
CA LEU A 156 -1.24 9.13 6.41
C LEU A 156 -1.23 9.75 4.99
N PRO A 157 -0.92 8.97 3.95
CA PRO A 157 -1.12 9.42 2.58
C PRO A 157 -2.62 9.62 2.32
N SER A 158 -2.97 10.50 1.38
CA SER A 158 -4.32 10.44 0.82
C SER A 158 -4.47 9.19 -0.06
N GLU A 159 -5.70 8.78 -0.35
CA GLU A 159 -6.00 7.70 -1.29
C GLU A 159 -5.35 7.97 -2.66
N ALA A 160 -5.43 9.21 -3.13
CA ALA A 160 -4.80 9.65 -4.37
C ALA A 160 -3.26 9.56 -4.34
N GLU A 161 -2.62 9.93 -3.22
CA GLU A 161 -1.16 9.77 -3.06
C GLU A 161 -0.77 8.30 -3.02
N TRP A 162 -1.56 7.48 -2.34
CA TRP A 162 -1.34 6.04 -2.26
C TRP A 162 -1.44 5.38 -3.64
N GLU A 163 -2.49 5.67 -4.42
CA GLU A 163 -2.64 5.09 -5.76
C GLU A 163 -1.59 5.63 -6.75
N TYR A 164 -1.21 6.91 -6.64
CA TYR A 164 -0.11 7.47 -7.44
C TYR A 164 1.19 6.68 -7.21
N VAL A 165 1.48 6.37 -5.95
CA VAL A 165 2.65 5.59 -5.57
C VAL A 165 2.50 4.15 -6.04
N ALA A 166 1.35 3.50 -5.82
CA ALA A 166 1.09 2.12 -6.22
C ALA A 166 1.27 1.90 -7.74
N ARG A 167 0.81 2.86 -8.56
CA ARG A 167 0.97 2.81 -10.02
C ARG A 167 2.39 3.08 -10.49
N ALA A 168 3.17 3.87 -9.74
CA ALA A 168 4.56 4.20 -10.07
C ALA A 168 4.78 4.63 -11.54
N GLY A 169 3.85 5.44 -12.07
CA GLY A 169 3.91 5.95 -13.45
C GLY A 169 3.29 5.05 -14.53
N THR A 170 2.81 3.86 -14.18
CA THR A 170 2.10 2.97 -15.11
C THR A 170 0.61 3.34 -15.25
N ARG A 171 -0.02 2.82 -16.31
CA ARG A 171 -1.48 2.92 -16.56
C ARG A 171 -2.13 1.55 -16.70
N THR A 172 -1.39 0.51 -16.35
CA THR A 172 -1.80 -0.88 -16.40
C THR A 172 -2.53 -1.25 -15.12
N ALA A 173 -3.19 -2.40 -15.10
CA ALA A 173 -3.89 -2.92 -13.93
C ALA A 173 -2.98 -3.03 -12.68
N TYR A 174 -1.73 -3.45 -12.89
CA TYR A 174 -0.68 -3.52 -11.87
C TYR A 174 0.56 -2.79 -12.35
N TRP A 175 1.44 -2.34 -11.44
CA TRP A 175 2.70 -1.71 -11.84
C TRP A 175 3.63 -2.64 -12.64
N PHE A 176 3.43 -3.95 -12.54
CA PHE A 176 4.19 -4.97 -13.29
C PHE A 176 3.47 -5.43 -14.58
N GLY A 177 2.34 -4.82 -14.95
CA GLY A 177 1.63 -5.08 -16.21
C GLY A 177 0.12 -5.31 -16.05
N ASP A 178 -0.52 -5.78 -17.13
CA ASP A 178 -1.99 -5.92 -17.18
C ASP A 178 -2.51 -7.31 -16.78
N SER A 179 -1.63 -8.30 -16.62
CA SER A 179 -2.03 -9.68 -16.32
C SER A 179 -1.79 -10.02 -14.84
N ALA A 180 -2.71 -10.81 -14.27
CA ALA A 180 -2.57 -11.41 -12.96
C ALA A 180 -1.81 -12.76 -12.99
N ASP A 181 -1.41 -13.27 -14.16
CA ASP A 181 -0.81 -14.61 -14.31
C ASP A 181 0.45 -14.80 -13.45
N GLU A 182 1.23 -13.74 -13.23
CA GLU A 182 2.45 -13.76 -12.41
C GLU A 182 2.29 -13.00 -11.09
N ILE A 183 1.06 -12.79 -10.60
CA ILE A 183 0.79 -11.93 -9.43
C ILE A 183 1.58 -12.36 -8.17
N CYS A 184 1.69 -13.66 -7.89
CA CYS A 184 2.45 -14.18 -6.74
C CYS A 184 3.96 -13.92 -6.81
N ARG A 185 4.50 -13.50 -7.98
CA ARG A 185 5.90 -13.06 -8.08
C ARG A 185 6.12 -11.70 -7.42
N TYR A 186 5.08 -10.89 -7.30
CA TYR A 186 5.15 -9.48 -6.92
C TYR A 186 4.35 -9.16 -5.65
N VAL A 187 3.33 -9.96 -5.34
CA VAL A 187 2.33 -9.66 -4.33
C VAL A 187 2.19 -10.84 -3.37
N ASN A 188 2.25 -10.56 -2.06
CA ASN A 188 1.84 -11.49 -1.01
C ASN A 188 0.32 -11.38 -0.81
N LEU A 189 -0.44 -12.43 -1.03
CA LEU A 189 -1.91 -12.41 -0.97
C LEU A 189 -2.45 -13.79 -0.57
N GLY A 190 -3.77 -13.94 -0.44
CA GLY A 190 -4.35 -15.26 -0.24
C GLY A 190 -4.12 -16.17 -1.46
N ASP A 191 -3.25 -17.16 -1.34
CA ASP A 191 -2.80 -18.04 -2.41
C ASP A 191 -3.05 -19.53 -2.06
N LEU A 192 -2.46 -20.47 -2.82
CA LEU A 192 -2.56 -21.90 -2.50
C LEU A 192 -1.84 -22.28 -1.19
N THR A 193 -0.86 -21.50 -0.74
CA THR A 193 -0.17 -21.68 0.55
C THR A 193 -1.09 -21.34 1.70
N THR A 194 -1.75 -20.18 1.66
CA THR A 194 -2.81 -19.79 2.60
C THR A 194 -3.96 -20.80 2.57
N GLN A 195 -4.37 -21.23 1.38
CA GLN A 195 -5.43 -22.22 1.22
C GLN A 195 -5.09 -23.54 1.93
N ASP A 196 -3.88 -24.05 1.77
CA ASP A 196 -3.45 -25.32 2.38
C ASP A 196 -3.36 -25.20 3.91
N GLU A 197 -2.86 -24.07 4.42
CA GLU A 197 -2.72 -23.80 5.85
C GLU A 197 -4.09 -23.72 6.55
N PHE A 198 -5.04 -22.99 5.95
CA PHE A 198 -6.32 -22.68 6.58
C PHE A 198 -7.51 -23.50 6.02
N GLY A 199 -7.27 -24.35 5.03
CA GLY A 199 -8.29 -25.21 4.42
C GLY A 199 -9.38 -24.45 3.66
N TRP A 200 -9.06 -23.35 2.98
CA TRP A 200 -10.05 -22.51 2.28
C TRP A 200 -10.75 -23.22 1.11
N ASP A 201 -10.13 -24.27 0.55
CA ASP A 201 -10.73 -25.15 -0.46
C ASP A 201 -11.99 -25.85 0.04
N LYS A 202 -12.09 -26.06 1.37
CA LYS A 202 -13.20 -26.77 2.04
C LYS A 202 -14.28 -25.83 2.57
N THR A 203 -14.11 -24.52 2.42
CA THR A 203 -15.05 -23.53 2.94
C THR A 203 -16.03 -23.07 1.86
N GLU A 204 -17.02 -22.27 2.23
CA GLU A 204 -17.85 -21.49 1.30
C GLU A 204 -17.81 -20.04 1.75
N ILE A 205 -17.48 -19.12 0.83
CA ILE A 205 -17.47 -17.69 1.15
C ILE A 205 -18.91 -17.23 1.38
N LYS A 206 -19.17 -16.71 2.58
CA LYS A 206 -20.47 -16.13 2.98
C LYS A 206 -20.52 -14.62 2.75
N TYR A 207 -19.39 -14.01 2.42
CA TYR A 207 -19.33 -12.59 2.17
C TYR A 207 -19.94 -12.29 0.80
N ALA A 208 -21.20 -11.82 0.80
CA ALA A 208 -22.02 -11.63 -0.41
C ALA A 208 -21.43 -10.72 -1.49
N LYS A 209 -20.35 -9.97 -1.17
CA LYS A 209 -19.63 -9.09 -2.09
C LYS A 209 -18.40 -9.77 -2.73
N MET A 210 -18.12 -11.03 -2.40
CA MET A 210 -17.04 -11.82 -2.99
C MET A 210 -17.63 -13.09 -3.59
N ASP A 211 -17.08 -13.48 -4.73
CA ASP A 211 -17.32 -14.82 -5.27
C ASP A 211 -16.68 -15.87 -4.37
N ASN A 212 -16.95 -17.15 -4.62
CA ASN A 212 -16.38 -18.27 -3.86
C ASN A 212 -14.89 -18.51 -4.21
N TRP A 213 -14.08 -17.45 -4.08
CA TRP A 213 -12.64 -17.42 -4.28
C TRP A 213 -11.91 -18.32 -3.28
N LYS A 214 -10.92 -19.08 -3.78
CA LYS A 214 -10.18 -20.10 -3.03
C LYS A 214 -8.70 -19.79 -2.86
N GLY A 215 -8.33 -18.53 -3.05
CA GLY A 215 -6.94 -18.11 -3.19
C GLY A 215 -6.55 -18.02 -4.66
N GLN A 216 -5.48 -17.26 -4.93
CA GLN A 216 -4.88 -17.23 -6.26
C GLN A 216 -4.24 -18.58 -6.59
N PRO A 217 -4.34 -19.07 -7.84
CA PRO A 217 -3.81 -20.37 -8.25
C PRO A 217 -2.28 -20.35 -8.45
N CYS A 218 -1.56 -19.74 -7.52
CA CYS A 218 -0.11 -19.62 -7.50
C CYS A 218 0.40 -19.73 -6.05
N ARG A 219 1.72 -19.58 -5.86
CA ARG A 219 2.34 -19.53 -4.53
C ARG A 219 3.32 -18.38 -4.42
N ASP A 220 3.12 -17.50 -3.44
CA ASP A 220 4.00 -16.37 -3.14
C ASP A 220 5.06 -16.70 -2.06
N GLY A 221 4.84 -17.80 -1.33
CA GLY A 221 5.78 -18.33 -0.33
C GLY A 221 5.43 -18.01 1.12
N TYR A 222 4.32 -17.31 1.38
CA TYR A 222 3.88 -16.93 2.72
C TYR A 222 2.43 -17.36 2.95
N PRO A 223 2.11 -18.14 3.99
CA PRO A 223 0.72 -18.49 4.29
C PRO A 223 -0.09 -17.31 4.85
N THR A 224 0.59 -16.31 5.40
CA THR A 224 0.05 -15.12 6.09
C THR A 224 0.81 -13.87 5.61
N MET A 225 1.19 -12.95 6.51
CA MET A 225 1.98 -11.79 6.14
C MET A 225 3.46 -12.19 5.98
N ALA A 226 4.16 -11.49 5.11
CA ALA A 226 5.60 -11.57 4.96
C ALA A 226 6.27 -10.48 5.80
N PRO A 227 7.53 -10.67 6.23
CA PRO A 227 8.35 -9.56 6.66
C PRO A 227 8.37 -8.48 5.58
N VAL A 228 8.24 -7.20 5.95
CA VAL A 228 8.03 -6.13 4.96
C VAL A 228 9.17 -6.01 3.95
N GLN A 229 10.40 -6.36 4.35
CA GLN A 229 11.58 -6.35 3.48
C GLN A 229 11.63 -7.50 2.47
N LYS A 230 10.72 -8.47 2.57
CA LYS A 230 10.60 -9.61 1.66
C LYS A 230 9.58 -9.40 0.56
N THR A 231 8.71 -8.39 0.69
CA THR A 231 7.79 -8.01 -0.38
C THR A 231 8.54 -7.30 -1.50
N VAL A 232 7.94 -7.21 -2.69
CA VAL A 232 8.60 -6.66 -3.87
C VAL A 232 8.34 -5.16 -4.00
N ALA A 233 9.40 -4.38 -4.22
CA ALA A 233 9.28 -2.97 -4.54
C ALA A 233 8.71 -2.74 -5.94
N ASN A 234 7.86 -1.73 -6.06
CA ASN A 234 7.49 -1.15 -7.34
C ASN A 234 8.61 -0.23 -7.89
N PRO A 235 8.47 0.36 -9.09
CA PRO A 235 9.48 1.23 -9.69
C PRO A 235 9.84 2.50 -8.89
N PHE A 236 9.00 2.94 -7.95
CA PHE A 236 9.36 4.02 -7.03
C PHE A 236 10.18 3.53 -5.84
N GLY A 237 10.32 2.23 -5.62
CA GLY A 237 11.08 1.66 -4.50
C GLY A 237 10.23 1.43 -3.26
N VAL A 238 8.89 1.50 -3.38
CA VAL A 238 7.95 1.25 -2.29
C VAL A 238 7.45 -0.19 -2.38
N HIS A 239 7.46 -0.86 -1.23
CA HIS A 239 7.16 -2.28 -1.05
C HIS A 239 5.72 -2.49 -0.55
N GLY A 240 5.22 -3.71 -0.62
CA GLY A 240 3.97 -4.12 0.05
C GLY A 240 2.65 -3.67 -0.59
N LEU A 241 2.60 -2.56 -1.32
CA LEU A 241 1.37 -1.85 -1.73
C LEU A 241 0.22 -2.66 -2.34
N LEU A 242 0.47 -3.79 -3.01
CA LEU A 242 -0.60 -4.56 -3.67
C LEU A 242 -1.10 -5.75 -2.83
N GLY A 243 -0.57 -5.97 -1.62
CA GLY A 243 -0.89 -7.11 -0.78
C GLY A 243 -0.29 -6.99 0.62
N ASN A 244 0.01 -8.13 1.24
CA ASN A 244 0.58 -8.25 2.59
C ASN A 244 -0.38 -7.78 3.71
N ALA A 245 -0.64 -6.48 3.84
CA ALA A 245 -1.61 -5.92 4.77
C ALA A 245 -2.43 -4.79 4.11
N ASN A 246 -3.68 -4.60 4.55
CA ASN A 246 -4.44 -3.41 4.15
C ASN A 246 -3.85 -2.17 4.84
N GLU A 247 -3.80 -1.05 4.11
CA GLU A 247 -3.15 0.18 4.54
C GLU A 247 -4.17 1.31 4.75
N TRP A 248 -4.12 1.97 5.90
CA TRP A 248 -5.01 3.11 6.19
C TRP A 248 -4.55 4.37 5.43
N VAL A 249 -5.46 4.98 4.69
CA VAL A 249 -5.30 6.30 4.06
C VAL A 249 -6.04 7.39 4.86
N ALA A 250 -5.75 8.66 4.59
CA ALA A 250 -6.31 9.80 5.31
C ALA A 250 -7.81 10.03 5.02
N ASP A 251 -8.28 9.61 3.85
CA ASP A 251 -9.59 9.97 3.30
C ASP A 251 -10.75 9.23 3.98
N CYS A 252 -11.91 9.90 4.04
CA CYS A 252 -13.17 9.23 4.32
C CYS A 252 -13.59 8.41 3.09
N TRP A 253 -14.14 7.23 3.32
CA TRP A 253 -14.64 6.39 2.25
C TRP A 253 -15.84 7.02 1.51
N ASN A 254 -15.82 6.91 0.18
CA ASN A 254 -16.95 7.20 -0.71
C ASN A 254 -17.23 5.98 -1.60
N ASP A 255 -18.47 5.87 -2.10
CA ASP A 255 -18.89 4.75 -2.95
C ASP A 255 -18.29 4.80 -4.35
N ASP A 256 -17.88 5.97 -4.82
CA ASP A 256 -17.29 6.21 -6.14
C ASP A 256 -16.47 7.52 -6.13
N HIS A 257 -15.85 7.86 -7.27
CA HIS A 257 -15.03 9.06 -7.46
C HIS A 257 -15.82 10.26 -8.04
N THR A 258 -17.13 10.36 -7.81
CA THR A 258 -17.95 11.47 -8.33
C THR A 258 -17.95 12.73 -7.46
#